data_AF-A0A3C0GC08-F1
#
_entry.id   AF-A0A3C0GC08-F1
#
_cell.length_a   1.000
_cell.length_b   1.000
_cell.length_c   1.000
_cell.angle_alpha   90.00
_cell.angle_beta   90.00
_cell.angle_gamma   90.00
#
_symmetry.space_group_name_H-M   'P 1'
#
loop_
_entity.id
_entity.type
_entity.pdbx_description
1 polymer ?
#
loop_
_entity_poly.entity_id
_entity_poly.type
_entity_poly.pdbx_seq_one_letter_code
_entity_poly.pdbx_strand_id
1 'polypeptide(L)'
;GKRYGSGGETNREPLKNLSHAASVTQVCRYYYLLANGKLVNEKRSKQMLDIMEDPELHHKFVNTLDKIAPNARLFRKSGSWRTYHSDSILVWGEDSNRRYILVALIDDANGEQIIRDLVKPIEKVLKKPVL
;
A
#
# COMPACT_ATOMS: atom_id res chain seq x y z
N GLY A 1 -0.56 -19.74 -0.47
CA GLY A 1 0.85 -19.47 -0.17
C GLY A 1 1.44 -20.56 0.71
N LYS A 2 2.68 -20.37 1.17
CA LYS A 2 3.23 -21.21 2.25
C LYS A 2 2.50 -20.90 3.55
N ARG A 3 2.33 -21.89 4.41
CA ARG A 3 1.81 -21.65 5.75
C ARG A 3 2.88 -20.93 6.58
N TYR A 4 2.45 -20.06 7.48
CA TYR A 4 3.30 -19.60 8.58
C TYR A 4 3.42 -20.75 9.59
N GLY A 5 4.39 -21.66 9.39
CA GLY A 5 4.59 -22.90 10.15
C GLY A 5 5.41 -23.95 9.40
N SER A 6 5.73 -25.08 10.05
CA SER A 6 6.39 -26.23 9.42
C SER A 6 5.39 -27.21 8.79
N GLY A 7 5.74 -27.76 7.63
CA GLY A 7 4.99 -28.83 6.95
C GLY A 7 3.74 -28.40 6.17
N GLY A 8 3.19 -29.36 5.42
CA GLY A 8 1.93 -29.24 4.67
C GLY A 8 2.07 -28.79 3.21
N GLU A 9 0.98 -28.96 2.46
CA GLU A 9 0.90 -28.56 1.05
C GLU A 9 1.03 -27.05 0.87
N THR A 10 1.67 -26.65 -0.24
CA THR A 10 1.95 -25.24 -0.56
C THR A 10 1.25 -24.86 -1.87
N ASN A 11 0.25 -23.98 -1.79
CA ASN A 11 -0.36 -23.39 -2.97
C ASN A 11 0.36 -22.09 -3.30
N ARG A 12 1.42 -22.18 -4.11
CA ARG A 12 2.22 -21.03 -4.55
C ARG A 12 1.52 -20.30 -5.70
N GLU A 13 1.90 -19.05 -5.94
CA GLU A 13 1.36 -18.36 -7.11
C GLU A 13 1.91 -18.98 -8.41
N PRO A 14 1.11 -19.04 -9.49
CA PRO A 14 1.39 -19.89 -10.64
C PRO A 14 2.43 -19.34 -11.62
N LEU A 15 2.83 -18.07 -11.53
CA LEU A 15 3.69 -17.40 -12.51
C LEU A 15 5.17 -17.45 -12.14
N LYS A 16 5.52 -17.10 -10.91
CA LYS A 16 6.91 -17.03 -10.40
C LYS A 16 7.16 -18.00 -9.24
N ASN A 17 6.21 -18.88 -8.93
CA ASN A 17 6.27 -19.85 -7.84
C ASN A 17 6.56 -19.24 -6.44
N LEU A 18 6.06 -18.03 -6.18
CA LEU A 18 6.24 -17.32 -4.91
C LEU A 18 5.30 -17.83 -3.82
N SER A 19 5.79 -17.83 -2.58
CA SER A 19 5.06 -18.36 -1.43
C SER A 19 4.08 -17.38 -0.78
N HIS A 20 4.33 -16.08 -0.84
CA HIS A 20 3.47 -15.03 -0.25
C HIS A 20 3.39 -13.84 -1.19
N ALA A 21 2.78 -14.04 -2.36
CA ALA A 21 2.57 -12.98 -3.34
C ALA A 21 1.15 -12.42 -3.26
N ALA A 22 1.01 -11.18 -3.68
CA ALA A 22 -0.27 -10.53 -3.93
C ALA A 22 -0.14 -9.70 -5.22
N SER A 23 -1.22 -9.59 -5.99
CA SER A 23 -1.29 -8.62 -7.07
C SER A 23 -1.68 -7.23 -6.55
N VAL A 24 -1.36 -6.19 -7.32
CA VAL A 24 -1.78 -4.81 -7.02
C VAL A 24 -3.29 -4.74 -6.77
N THR A 25 -4.11 -5.38 -7.61
CA THR A 25 -5.57 -5.40 -7.46
C THR A 25 -6.01 -6.07 -6.16
N GLN A 26 -5.36 -7.15 -5.74
CA GLN A 26 -5.69 -7.82 -4.47
C GLN A 26 -5.38 -6.91 -3.27
N VAL A 27 -4.24 -6.22 -3.29
CA VAL A 27 -3.87 -5.27 -2.24
C VAL A 27 -4.82 -4.06 -2.23
N CYS A 28 -5.16 -3.50 -3.40
CA CYS A 28 -6.15 -2.41 -3.48
C CYS A 28 -7.52 -2.85 -2.92
N ARG A 29 -7.98 -4.06 -3.27
CA ARG A 29 -9.22 -4.62 -2.72
C ARG A 29 -9.15 -4.78 -1.20
N TYR A 30 -8.01 -5.20 -0.66
CA TYR A 30 -7.78 -5.32 0.78
C TYR A 30 -8.02 -3.97 1.46
N TYR A 31 -7.34 -2.91 1.02
CA TYR A 31 -7.51 -1.55 1.57
C TYR A 31 -8.94 -1.03 1.39
N TYR A 32 -9.56 -1.29 0.24
CA TYR A 32 -10.94 -0.88 -0.02
C TYR A 32 -11.91 -1.52 0.97
N LEU A 33 -11.83 -2.84 1.17
CA LEU A 33 -12.66 -3.55 2.14
C LEU A 33 -12.37 -3.09 3.56
N LEU A 34 -11.10 -2.86 3.89
CA LEU A 34 -10.66 -2.37 5.19
C LEU A 34 -11.27 -1.00 5.51
N ALA A 35 -11.14 -0.03 4.59
CA ALA A 35 -11.69 1.32 4.74
C ALA A 35 -13.24 1.34 4.83
N ASN A 36 -13.90 0.31 4.31
CA ASN A 36 -15.36 0.16 4.36
C ASN A 36 -15.85 -0.73 5.53
N GLY A 37 -14.97 -1.20 6.42
CA GLY A 37 -15.35 -2.07 7.54
C GLY A 37 -15.74 -3.50 7.14
N LYS A 38 -15.41 -3.92 5.91
CA LYS A 38 -15.88 -5.16 5.27
C LYS A 38 -14.81 -6.22 5.06
N LEU A 39 -13.57 -6.01 5.54
CA LEU A 39 -12.51 -6.99 5.34
C LEU A 39 -12.74 -8.27 6.18
N VAL A 40 -13.04 -8.10 7.46
CA VAL A 40 -13.43 -9.18 8.39
C VAL A 40 -14.73 -8.82 9.08
N ASN A 41 -14.73 -7.68 9.77
CA ASN A 41 -15.88 -6.98 10.31
C ASN A 41 -15.45 -5.54 10.66
N GLU A 42 -16.38 -4.70 11.08
CA GLU A 42 -16.10 -3.29 11.39
C GLU A 42 -15.05 -3.15 12.49
N LYS A 43 -15.22 -3.86 13.62
CA LYS A 43 -14.30 -3.80 14.78
C LYS A 43 -12.86 -4.14 14.40
N ARG A 44 -12.65 -5.23 13.66
CA ARG A 44 -11.31 -5.69 13.25
C ARG A 44 -10.73 -4.82 12.14
N SER A 45 -11.58 -4.28 11.26
CA SER A 45 -11.12 -3.37 10.21
C SER A 45 -10.64 -2.05 10.82
N LYS A 46 -11.39 -1.49 11.78
CA LYS A 46 -10.95 -0.33 12.56
C LYS A 46 -9.64 -0.59 13.27
N GLN A 47 -9.53 -1.70 14.00
CA GLN A 47 -8.29 -2.07 14.69
C GLN A 47 -7.09 -2.14 13.73
N MET A 48 -7.27 -2.71 12.54
CA MET A 48 -6.17 -2.80 11.57
C MET A 48 -5.81 -1.42 10.99
N LEU A 49 -6.79 -0.55 10.72
CA LEU A 49 -6.51 0.83 10.32
C LEU A 49 -5.72 1.57 11.40
N ASP A 50 -6.15 1.48 12.66
CA ASP A 50 -5.46 2.11 13.80
C ASP A 50 -3.99 1.64 13.90
N ILE A 51 -3.71 0.36 13.59
CA ILE A 51 -2.33 -0.19 13.57
C ILE A 51 -1.50 0.33 12.38
N MET A 52 -2.13 0.56 11.23
CA MET A 52 -1.44 0.99 10.02
C MET A 52 -1.27 2.51 9.91
N GLU A 53 -1.98 3.26 10.76
CA GLU A 53 -1.94 4.72 10.82
C GLU A 53 -0.58 5.23 11.31
N ASP A 54 -0.22 6.45 10.89
CA ASP A 54 0.99 7.18 11.30
C ASP A 54 2.30 6.38 11.14
N PRO A 55 2.70 6.09 9.88
CA PRO A 55 3.84 5.22 9.63
C PRO A 55 5.16 5.88 10.08
N GLU A 56 5.85 5.25 11.02
CA GLU A 56 7.15 5.70 11.56
C GLU A 56 8.30 5.75 10.54
N LEU A 57 8.13 5.12 9.37
CA LEU A 57 9.16 5.01 8.34
C LEU A 57 8.90 5.99 7.18
N HIS A 58 9.66 7.08 7.10
CA HIS A 58 9.44 8.14 6.10
C HIS A 58 10.16 7.92 4.75
N HIS A 59 10.29 6.65 4.32
CA HIS A 59 10.83 6.25 3.01
C HIS A 59 9.74 5.92 2.00
N LYS A 60 10.08 5.75 0.71
CA LYS A 60 9.15 5.42 -0.39
C LYS A 60 7.98 6.41 -0.51
N PHE A 61 6.72 5.96 -0.53
CA PHE A 61 5.57 6.86 -0.74
C PHE A 61 5.49 7.98 0.30
N VAL A 62 5.71 7.64 1.57
CA VAL A 62 5.60 8.60 2.70
C VAL A 62 6.57 9.75 2.52
N ASN A 63 7.79 9.48 2.02
CA ASN A 63 8.77 10.54 1.80
C ASN A 63 8.27 11.70 0.93
N THR A 64 7.53 11.37 -0.12
CA THR A 64 6.99 12.38 -1.02
C THR A 64 5.71 12.98 -0.45
N LEU A 65 4.86 12.15 0.19
CA LEU A 65 3.60 12.58 0.79
C LEU A 65 3.80 13.55 1.96
N ASP A 66 4.80 13.35 2.82
CA ASP A 66 5.11 14.28 3.92
C ASP A 66 5.37 15.71 3.42
N LYS A 67 5.88 15.85 2.20
CA LYS A 67 6.20 17.15 1.60
C LYS A 67 5.00 17.82 0.93
N ILE A 68 4.14 17.03 0.28
CA ILE A 68 3.04 17.56 -0.56
C ILE A 68 1.66 17.43 0.09
N ALA A 69 1.59 16.69 1.20
CA ALA A 69 0.38 16.28 1.91
C ALA A 69 0.65 16.15 3.44
N PRO A 70 1.36 17.09 4.10
CA PRO A 70 1.84 16.91 5.47
C PRO A 70 0.73 16.61 6.50
N ASN A 71 -0.49 17.06 6.23
CA ASN A 71 -1.65 16.86 7.12
C ASN A 71 -2.51 15.64 6.73
N ALA A 72 -2.16 14.90 5.68
CA ALA A 72 -2.93 13.74 5.27
C ALA A 72 -2.72 12.59 6.28
N ARG A 73 -3.81 11.91 6.65
CA ARG A 73 -3.71 10.67 7.42
C ARG A 73 -3.27 9.55 6.48
N LEU A 74 -2.23 8.83 6.86
CA LEU A 74 -1.59 7.81 6.04
C LEU A 74 -1.74 6.46 6.72
N PHE A 75 -2.34 5.49 6.04
CA PHE A 75 -2.44 4.11 6.52
C PHE A 75 -1.63 3.19 5.61
N ARG A 76 -0.56 2.58 6.11
CA ARG A 76 0.50 2.06 5.23
C ARG A 76 1.07 0.71 5.64
N LYS A 77 1.54 -0.04 4.63
CA LYS A 77 2.52 -1.10 4.81
C LYS A 77 3.63 -1.04 3.75
N SER A 78 4.88 -0.92 4.21
CA SER A 78 6.08 -1.07 3.36
C SER A 78 6.62 -2.50 3.40
N GLY A 79 7.28 -2.95 2.32
CA GLY A 79 8.04 -4.19 2.27
C GLY A 79 9.27 -4.09 1.37
N SER A 80 10.35 -4.79 1.74
CA SER A 80 11.56 -4.89 0.92
C SER A 80 12.15 -6.29 1.10
N TRP A 81 12.63 -6.91 0.02
CA TRP A 81 13.30 -8.21 0.04
C TRP A 81 14.21 -8.36 -1.19
N ARG A 82 15.53 -8.37 -1.00
CA ARG A 82 16.50 -8.35 -2.10
C ARG A 82 16.20 -7.16 -3.03
N THR A 83 15.93 -7.41 -4.32
CA THR A 83 15.53 -6.42 -5.32
C THR A 83 14.03 -6.13 -5.34
N TYR A 84 13.23 -6.83 -4.54
CA TYR A 84 11.80 -6.57 -4.43
C TYR A 84 11.55 -5.43 -3.47
N HIS A 85 10.93 -4.36 -3.97
CA HIS A 85 10.42 -3.24 -3.20
C HIS A 85 8.91 -3.17 -3.34
N SER A 86 8.21 -3.10 -2.23
CA SER A 86 6.78 -2.85 -2.19
C SER A 86 6.44 -1.70 -1.27
N ASP A 87 5.36 -1.01 -1.62
CA ASP A 87 4.70 -0.06 -0.74
C ASP A 87 3.21 -0.03 -1.06
N SER A 88 2.38 0.05 -0.02
CA SER A 88 0.94 0.18 -0.14
C SER A 88 0.41 1.15 0.89
N ILE A 89 -0.45 2.05 0.46
CA ILE A 89 -0.92 3.16 1.29
C ILE A 89 -2.36 3.55 0.94
N LEU A 90 -3.17 3.78 1.97
CA LEU A 90 -4.41 4.54 1.89
C LEU A 90 -4.10 5.96 2.33
N VAL A 91 -4.25 6.91 1.41
CA VAL A 91 -4.07 8.34 1.66
C VAL A 91 -5.44 8.93 1.95
N TRP A 92 -5.55 9.60 3.08
CA TRP A 92 -6.77 10.26 3.53
C TRP A 92 -6.46 11.73 3.85
N GLY A 93 -6.50 12.56 2.81
CA GLY A 93 -6.33 14.00 2.92
C GLY A 93 -7.56 14.70 3.49
N GLU A 94 -7.36 15.94 3.92
CA GLU A 94 -8.42 16.84 4.39
C GLU A 94 -9.38 17.23 3.27
N ASP A 95 -8.87 17.46 2.06
CA ASP A 95 -9.70 17.62 0.86
C ASP A 95 -10.30 16.27 0.46
N SER A 96 -11.63 16.25 0.28
CA SER A 96 -12.39 15.13 -0.29
C SER A 96 -11.81 14.58 -1.59
N ASN A 97 -11.10 15.39 -2.38
CA ASN A 97 -10.46 14.96 -3.62
C ASN A 97 -9.15 14.17 -3.41
N ARG A 98 -8.59 14.13 -2.19
CA ARG A 98 -7.37 13.38 -1.86
C ARG A 98 -7.70 12.18 -0.97
N ARG A 99 -8.49 11.25 -1.51
CA ARG A 99 -8.77 9.97 -0.87
C ARG A 99 -8.60 8.84 -1.86
N TYR A 100 -7.48 8.12 -1.76
CA TYR A 100 -7.14 7.07 -2.71
C TYR A 100 -6.26 6.00 -2.08
N ILE A 101 -6.20 4.86 -2.75
CA ILE A 101 -5.30 3.76 -2.43
C ILE A 101 -4.22 3.73 -3.50
N LEU A 102 -2.97 3.65 -3.07
CA LEU A 102 -1.82 3.53 -3.96
C LEU A 102 -0.98 2.31 -3.56
N VAL A 103 -0.60 1.51 -4.55
CA VAL A 103 0.18 0.29 -4.36
C VAL A 103 1.24 0.19 -5.46
N ALA A 104 2.48 -0.09 -5.08
CA ALA A 104 3.58 -0.42 -5.98
C ALA A 104 4.24 -1.72 -5.56
N LEU A 105 4.52 -2.58 -6.54
CA LEU A 105 5.28 -3.82 -6.41
C LEU A 105 6.35 -3.79 -7.51
N ILE A 106 7.61 -3.65 -7.14
CA ILE A 106 8.73 -3.43 -8.07
C ILE A 106 9.84 -4.44 -7.76
N ASP A 107 10.38 -5.10 -8.78
CA ASP A 107 11.56 -5.95 -8.69
C ASP A 107 12.69 -5.28 -9.46
N ASP A 108 13.39 -4.37 -8.79
CA ASP A 108 14.49 -3.56 -9.34
C ASP A 108 15.37 -3.06 -8.18
N ALA A 109 16.69 -3.02 -8.38
CA ALA A 109 17.64 -2.53 -7.37
C ALA A 109 17.38 -1.05 -6.98
N ASN A 110 16.78 -0.25 -7.87
CA ASN A 110 16.38 1.13 -7.65
C ASN A 110 14.90 1.26 -7.22
N GLY A 111 14.25 0.14 -6.87
CA GLY A 111 12.80 0.11 -6.64
C GLY A 111 12.31 1.10 -5.59
N GLU A 112 13.11 1.39 -4.55
CA GLU A 112 12.77 2.44 -3.60
C GLU A 112 12.63 3.82 -4.25
N GLN A 113 13.58 4.22 -5.09
CA GLN A 113 13.58 5.52 -5.75
C GLN A 113 12.41 5.61 -6.74
N ILE A 114 12.16 4.55 -7.51
CA ILE A 114 11.01 4.49 -8.42
C ILE A 114 9.70 4.70 -7.64
N ILE A 115 9.54 4.05 -6.48
CA ILE A 115 8.33 4.22 -5.65
C ILE A 115 8.18 5.67 -5.15
N ARG A 116 9.27 6.33 -4.74
CA ARG A 116 9.25 7.75 -4.32
C ARG A 116 8.78 8.66 -5.45
N ASP A 117 9.27 8.40 -6.66
CA ASP A 117 9.02 9.23 -7.84
C ASP A 117 7.62 9.02 -8.43
N LEU A 118 6.96 7.89 -8.16
CA LEU A 118 5.59 7.61 -8.59
C LEU A 118 4.52 8.52 -7.96
N VAL A 119 4.76 9.06 -6.75
CA VAL A 119 3.73 9.83 -6.03
C VAL A 119 3.33 11.10 -6.78
N LYS A 120 4.30 11.90 -7.24
CA LYS A 120 4.05 13.18 -7.92
C LYS A 120 3.21 13.06 -9.20
N PRO A 121 3.54 12.17 -10.17
CA PRO A 121 2.73 12.02 -11.37
C PRO A 121 1.33 11.50 -11.05
N ILE A 122 1.18 10.61 -10.06
CA ILE A 122 -0.14 10.09 -9.66
C ILE A 122 -0.98 11.21 -9.04
N GLU A 123 -0.43 11.99 -8.12
CA GLU A 123 -1.10 13.17 -7.55
C GLU A 123 -1.50 14.19 -8.63
N LYS A 124 -0.68 14.37 -9.66
CA LYS A 124 -1.02 15.25 -10.79
C LYS A 124 -2.24 14.73 -11.57
N VAL A 125 -2.34 13.42 -11.77
CA VAL A 125 -3.45 12.80 -12.52
C VAL A 125 -4.74 12.74 -11.68
N LEU A 126 -4.62 12.53 -10.36
CA LEU A 126 -5.78 12.42 -9.46
C LEU A 126 -6.40 13.77 -9.11
N LYS A 127 -5.64 14.88 -9.20
CA LYS A 127 -6.20 16.22 -9.07
C LYS A 127 -7.18 16.46 -10.22
N LYS A 128 -8.46 16.64 -9.87
CA LYS A 128 -9.47 17.10 -10.84
C LYS A 128 -8.99 18.42 -11.45
N PRO A 129 -9.07 18.60 -12.78
CA PRO A 129 -8.93 19.93 -13.34
C PRO A 129 -9.99 20.82 -12.70
N VAL A 130 -9.60 22.02 -12.30
CA VAL A 130 -10.55 23.07 -11.93
C VAL A 130 -11.34 23.34 -13.21
N LEU A 131 -12.61 22.95 -13.23
CA LEU A 131 -13.57 23.31 -14.28
C LEU A 131 -14.04 24.74 -14.05
#